data_AF-A0A8J2T921-F1
#
_entry.id   AF-A0A8J2T921-F1
#
_cell.length_a   1.000
_cell.length_b   1.000
_cell.length_c   1.000
_cell.angle_alpha   90.00
_cell.angle_beta   90.00
_cell.angle_gamma   90.00
#
_symmetry.space_group_name_H-M   'P 1'
#
loop_
_entity.id
_entity.type
_entity.pdbx_description
1 polymer ?
#
loop_
_entity_poly.entity_id
_entity_poly.type
_entity_poly.pdbx_seq_one_letter_code
_entity_poly.pdbx_strand_id
1 'polypeptide(L)'
;MSAGGIRRPVQIEEFKTAIGNMPSDELARIRHEIENSIKHLNRSNSRLMKYVAKIEGRVRDSPDLESSDDLESFEEGDLQLYQDSLRENEVVLKNYQERIEALDQENMYRSNSGGKSSSLQKTNAAPVEGESNGAGNSIYL
;
A
#
# COMPACT_ATOMS: atom_id res chain seq x y z
N MET A 1 -14.03 -0.37 -6.16
CA MET A 1 -13.00 0.59 -6.59
C MET A 1 -11.66 -0.06 -6.29
N SER A 2 -10.91 -0.52 -7.30
CA SER A 2 -9.76 -1.42 -7.11
C SER A 2 -8.43 -0.71 -7.40
N ALA A 3 -7.43 -1.01 -6.55
CA ALA A 3 -6.00 -1.08 -6.84
C ALA A 3 -5.22 0.15 -7.36
N GLY A 4 -5.71 1.38 -7.18
CA GLY A 4 -4.92 2.58 -7.52
C GLY A 4 -3.84 2.97 -6.49
N GLY A 5 -4.05 2.64 -5.21
CA GLY A 5 -3.20 3.08 -4.09
C GLY A 5 -2.10 2.09 -3.66
N ILE A 6 -2.08 0.87 -4.22
CA ILE A 6 -1.17 -0.17 -3.72
C ILE A 6 0.25 0.00 -4.26
N ARG A 7 0.42 0.61 -5.45
CA ARG A 7 1.73 0.80 -6.11
C ARG A 7 2.45 2.11 -5.82
N ARG A 8 1.80 3.06 -5.15
CA ARG A 8 2.40 4.36 -4.79
C ARG A 8 2.54 4.45 -3.28
N PRO A 9 3.52 5.19 -2.74
CA PRO A 9 3.52 5.57 -1.34
C PRO A 9 2.17 6.21 -0.95
N VAL A 10 1.58 5.73 0.14
CA VAL A 10 0.30 6.16 0.69
C VAL A 10 0.56 6.45 2.16
N GLN A 11 -0.13 7.46 2.68
CA GLN A 11 -0.06 7.79 4.09
C GLN A 11 -0.59 6.63 4.92
N ILE A 12 0.20 6.18 5.90
CA ILE A 12 -0.10 4.96 6.65
C ILE A 12 -1.42 5.07 7.43
N GLU A 13 -1.79 6.26 7.89
CA GLU A 13 -3.03 6.48 8.64
C GLU A 13 -4.29 6.36 7.76
N GLU A 14 -4.22 6.84 6.51
CA GLU A 14 -5.30 6.63 5.54
C GLU A 14 -5.46 5.15 5.20
N PHE A 15 -4.33 4.44 5.07
CA PHE A 15 -4.33 3.00 4.82
C PHE A 15 -4.98 2.21 5.97
N LYS A 16 -4.60 2.48 7.23
CA LYS A 16 -5.20 1.88 8.43
C LYS A 16 -6.72 2.10 8.48
N THR A 17 -7.16 3.32 8.20
CA THR A 17 -8.58 3.67 8.19
C THR A 17 -9.34 2.89 7.12
N ALA A 18 -8.75 2.74 5.93
CA ALA A 18 -9.38 2.02 4.82
C ALA A 18 -9.54 0.53 5.10
N ILE A 19 -8.51 -0.14 5.64
CA ILE A 19 -8.52 -1.59 5.86
C ILE A 19 -9.50 -2.03 6.97
N GLY A 20 -9.82 -1.15 7.93
CA GLY A 20 -10.73 -1.48 9.03
C GLY A 20 -12.14 -1.89 8.59
N ASN A 21 -12.59 -1.44 7.41
CA ASN A 21 -13.92 -1.77 6.88
C ASN A 21 -13.91 -2.87 5.80
N MET A 22 -12.73 -3.39 5.44
CA MET A 22 -12.60 -4.38 4.36
C MET A 22 -12.87 -5.81 4.87
N PRO A 23 -13.42 -6.71 4.04
CA PRO A 23 -13.53 -8.13 4.37
C PRO A 23 -12.16 -8.81 4.38
N SER A 24 -12.03 -9.90 5.16
CA SER A 24 -10.75 -10.61 5.35
C SER A 24 -10.12 -11.10 4.04
N ASP A 25 -10.93 -11.53 3.07
CA ASP A 25 -10.44 -11.97 1.76
C ASP A 25 -9.80 -10.82 0.97
N GLU A 26 -10.33 -9.59 1.11
CA GLU A 26 -9.76 -8.40 0.47
C GLU A 26 -8.44 -8.02 1.15
N LEU A 27 -8.36 -8.11 2.49
CA LEU A 27 -7.11 -7.90 3.23
C LEU A 27 -6.02 -8.90 2.81
N ALA A 28 -6.39 -10.18 2.61
CA ALA A 28 -5.47 -11.21 2.14
C ALA A 28 -4.94 -10.93 0.73
N ARG A 29 -5.81 -10.45 -0.18
CA ARG A 29 -5.40 -10.04 -1.53
C ARG A 29 -4.43 -8.84 -1.49
N ILE A 30 -4.76 -7.81 -0.72
CA ILE A 30 -3.91 -6.62 -0.57
C ILE A 30 -2.54 -7.02 -0.02
N ARG A 31 -2.48 -7.90 0.99
CA ARG A 31 -1.22 -8.45 1.50
C ARG A 31 -0.39 -9.07 0.39
N HIS A 32 -0.99 -9.98 -0.38
CA HIS A 32 -0.29 -10.68 -1.46
C HIS A 32 0.26 -9.71 -2.53
N GLU A 33 -0.50 -8.66 -2.86
CA GLU A 33 -0.06 -7.63 -3.81
C GLU A 33 1.12 -6.81 -3.27
N ILE A 34 1.11 -6.46 -1.98
CA ILE A 34 2.21 -5.74 -1.33
C ILE A 34 3.47 -6.62 -1.27
N GLU A 35 3.34 -7.88 -0.88
CA GLU A 35 4.45 -8.85 -0.83
C GLU A 35 5.09 -9.05 -2.21
N ASN A 36 4.28 -9.19 -3.26
CA ASN A 36 4.78 -9.25 -4.63
C ASN A 36 5.51 -7.96 -5.03
N SER A 37 4.98 -6.80 -4.65
CA SER A 37 5.63 -5.50 -4.93
C SER A 37 6.98 -5.38 -4.23
N ILE A 38 7.08 -5.79 -2.96
CA ILE A 38 8.34 -5.88 -2.21
C ILE A 38 9.33 -6.79 -2.93
N LYS A 39 8.91 -7.99 -3.35
CA LYS A 39 9.77 -8.94 -4.07
C LYS A 39 10.31 -8.37 -5.38
N HIS A 40 9.47 -7.70 -6.16
CA HIS A 40 9.88 -7.06 -7.40
C HIS A 40 10.86 -5.91 -7.16
N LEU A 41 10.59 -5.07 -6.16
CA LEU A 41 11.43 -3.94 -5.82
C LEU A 41 12.81 -4.40 -5.30
N ASN A 42 12.86 -5.44 -4.46
CA ASN A 42 14.11 -6.04 -3.99
C ASN A 42 14.95 -6.64 -5.13
N ARG A 43 14.30 -7.30 -6.12
CA ARG A 43 14.99 -7.79 -7.31
C ARG A 43 15.55 -6.64 -8.15
N SER A 44 14.81 -5.54 -8.28
CA SER A 44 15.27 -4.33 -8.95
C SER A 44 16.47 -3.71 -8.23
N ASN A 45 16.38 -3.54 -6.90
CA ASN A 45 17.48 -3.03 -6.07
C ASN A 45 18.74 -3.90 -6.18
N SER A 46 18.58 -5.23 -6.22
CA SER A 46 19.71 -6.16 -6.41
C SER A 46 20.43 -5.93 -7.74
N ARG A 47 19.71 -5.60 -8.81
CA ARG A 47 20.30 -5.24 -10.11
C ARG A 47 21.00 -3.89 -10.05
N LEU A 48 20.34 -2.88 -9.47
CA LEU A 48 20.91 -1.54 -9.29
C LEU A 48 22.21 -1.58 -8.46
N MET A 49 22.23 -2.34 -7.37
CA MET A 49 23.44 -2.53 -6.55
C MET A 49 24.59 -3.16 -7.34
N LYS A 50 24.30 -4.13 -8.23
CA LYS A 50 25.32 -4.70 -9.14
C LYS A 50 25.87 -3.64 -10.08
N TYR A 51 25.03 -2.76 -10.63
CA TYR A 51 25.47 -1.67 -11.51
C TYR A 51 26.33 -0.64 -10.76
N VAL A 52 25.90 -0.20 -9.57
CA VAL A 52 26.68 0.69 -8.70
C VAL A 52 28.05 0.09 -8.39
N ALA A 53 28.10 -1.19 -8.00
CA ALA A 53 29.36 -1.85 -7.68
C ALA A 53 30.30 -2.01 -8.89
N LYS A 54 29.75 -2.15 -10.11
CA LYS A 54 30.52 -2.15 -11.36
C LYS A 54 31.12 -0.76 -11.64
N ILE A 55 30.34 0.31 -11.51
CA ILE A 55 30.79 1.69 -11.76
C ILE A 55 31.84 2.13 -10.73
N GLU A 56 31.65 1.79 -9.45
CA GLU A 56 32.61 2.10 -8.38
C GLU A 56 33.91 1.28 -8.47
N GLY A 57 34.07 0.41 -9.48
CA GLY A 57 35.25 -0.45 -9.66
C GLY A 57 35.41 -1.51 -8.57
N ARG A 58 34.36 -1.78 -7.78
CA ARG A 58 34.36 -2.76 -6.67
C ARG A 58 34.20 -4.20 -7.15
N VAL A 59 33.72 -4.41 -8.38
CA VAL A 59 33.61 -5.74 -8.99
C VAL A 59 34.51 -5.79 -10.22
N ARG A 60 35.71 -6.33 -10.06
CA ARG A 60 36.69 -6.41 -11.16
C ARG A 60 36.44 -7.58 -12.10
N ASP A 61 35.98 -8.73 -11.62
CA ASP A 61 35.84 -9.94 -12.44
C ASP A 61 34.77 -10.87 -11.84
N SER A 62 33.49 -10.65 -12.16
CA SER A 62 32.44 -11.63 -11.88
C SER A 62 31.90 -12.15 -13.21
N PRO A 63 32.09 -13.45 -13.53
CA PRO A 63 31.63 -14.03 -14.81
C PRO A 63 30.09 -14.00 -14.97
N ASP A 64 29.35 -13.75 -13.88
CA ASP A 64 27.89 -13.58 -13.88
C ASP A 64 27.44 -12.20 -14.41
N LEU A 65 28.37 -11.24 -14.58
CA LEU A 65 28.10 -9.89 -15.09
C LEU A 65 28.46 -9.71 -16.57
N GLU A 66 29.30 -10.58 -17.16
CA GLU A 66 29.66 -10.48 -18.59
C GLU A 66 28.57 -10.95 -19.55
N SER A 67 27.59 -11.72 -19.06
CA SER A 67 26.50 -12.27 -19.88
C SER A 67 25.37 -11.27 -20.19
N SER A 68 25.34 -10.11 -19.54
CA SER A 68 24.37 -9.07 -19.91
C SER A 68 25.00 -8.09 -20.89
N ASP A 69 24.74 -8.35 -22.17
CA ASP A 69 24.93 -7.48 -23.35
C ASP A 69 24.36 -6.04 -23.13
N ASP A 70 23.51 -5.85 -22.11
CA ASP A 70 22.91 -4.57 -21.69
C ASP A 70 23.85 -3.63 -20.89
N LEU A 71 25.16 -3.91 -20.82
CA LEU A 71 26.11 -3.16 -19.98
C LEU A 71 27.04 -2.23 -20.78
N GLU A 72 26.65 -1.80 -21.97
CA GLU A 72 27.41 -0.85 -22.78
C GLU A 72 27.13 0.60 -22.36
N SER A 73 28.22 1.33 -22.05
CA SER A 73 28.31 2.77 -21.75
C SER A 73 27.70 3.25 -20.42
N PHE A 74 28.50 3.25 -19.36
CA PHE A 74 28.18 3.94 -18.11
C PHE A 74 28.93 5.27 -18.02
N GLU A 75 28.20 6.37 -17.84
CA GLU A 75 28.76 7.69 -17.54
C GLU A 75 28.73 7.93 -16.02
N GLU A 76 29.62 8.78 -15.49
CA GLU A 76 29.68 9.06 -14.04
C GLU A 76 28.37 9.66 -13.49
N GLY A 77 27.55 10.29 -14.36
CA GLY A 77 26.19 10.72 -14.05
C GLY A 77 25.21 9.58 -13.73
N ASP A 78 25.45 8.37 -14.24
CA ASP A 78 24.60 7.19 -13.99
C ASP A 78 24.76 6.69 -12.56
N LEU A 79 25.94 6.88 -11.95
CA LEU A 79 26.21 6.44 -10.57
C LEU A 79 25.29 7.15 -9.58
N GLN A 80 25.25 8.48 -9.66
CA GLN A 80 24.42 9.30 -8.77
C GLN A 80 22.94 8.95 -8.95
N LEU A 81 22.50 8.78 -10.20
CA LEU A 81 21.12 8.40 -10.51
C LEU A 81 20.75 7.03 -9.91
N TYR A 82 21.63 6.03 -9.99
CA TYR A 82 21.39 4.72 -9.39
C TYR A 82 21.37 4.77 -7.86
N GLN A 83 22.26 5.55 -7.25
CA GLN A 83 22.27 5.74 -5.80
C GLN A 83 21.00 6.45 -5.30
N ASP A 84 20.55 7.48 -6.02
CA ASP A 84 19.31 8.19 -5.69
C ASP A 84 18.08 7.29 -5.88
N SER A 85 18.06 6.49 -6.95
CA SER A 85 17.02 5.48 -7.18
C SER A 85 16.96 4.43 -6.07
N LEU A 86 18.11 3.94 -5.60
CA LEU A 86 18.18 3.01 -4.45
C LEU A 86 17.61 3.64 -3.19
N ARG A 87 17.98 4.89 -2.89
CA ARG A 87 17.49 5.63 -1.72
C ARG A 87 15.97 5.83 -1.76
N GLU A 88 15.43 6.18 -2.92
CA GLU A 88 13.98 6.33 -3.08
C GLU A 88 13.25 4.99 -2.93
N ASN A 89 13.79 3.93 -3.53
CA ASN A 89 13.24 2.59 -3.40
C ASN A 89 13.22 2.09 -1.95
N GLU A 90 14.21 2.45 -1.13
CA GLU A 90 14.22 2.15 0.31
C GLU A 90 13.06 2.82 1.06
N VAL A 91 12.72 4.07 0.73
CA VAL A 91 11.56 4.77 1.31
C VAL A 91 10.27 4.03 0.94
N VAL A 92 10.15 3.59 -0.31
CA VAL A 92 8.98 2.81 -0.78
C VAL A 92 8.90 1.46 -0.06
N LEU A 93 10.03 0.75 0.09
CA LEU A 93 10.08 -0.53 0.83
C LEU A 93 9.64 -0.36 2.28
N LYS A 94 10.13 0.68 2.97
CA LYS A 94 9.73 0.98 4.34
C LYS A 94 8.21 1.20 4.42
N ASN A 95 7.65 1.95 3.49
CA ASN A 95 6.21 2.18 3.45
C ASN A 95 5.41 0.90 3.18
N TYR A 96 5.89 -0.01 2.33
CA TYR A 96 5.26 -1.33 2.18
C TYR A 96 5.33 -2.18 3.45
N GLN A 97 6.45 -2.14 4.16
CA GLN A 97 6.61 -2.84 5.43
C GLN A 97 5.62 -2.32 6.49
N GLU A 98 5.48 -1.00 6.62
CA GLU A 98 4.50 -0.37 7.52
C GLU A 98 3.06 -0.82 7.21
N ARG A 99 2.72 -1.00 5.93
CA ARG A 99 1.40 -1.51 5.52
C ARG A 99 1.19 -2.97 5.88
N ILE A 100 2.21 -3.81 5.75
CA ILE A 100 2.14 -5.22 6.19
C ILE A 100 1.89 -5.27 7.69
N GLU A 101 2.61 -4.46 8.46
CA GLU A 101 2.41 -4.36 9.92
C GLU A 101 0.99 -3.88 10.28
N ALA A 102 0.44 -2.91 9.55
CA ALA A 102 -0.95 -2.48 9.74
C ALA A 102 -1.96 -3.61 9.44
N LEU A 103 -1.72 -4.42 8.41
CA LEU A 103 -2.54 -5.60 8.10
C LEU A 103 -2.42 -6.68 9.17
N ASP A 104 -1.23 -6.88 9.76
CA ASP A 104 -1.02 -7.81 10.89
C ASP A 104 -1.81 -7.36 12.12
N GLN A 105 -1.72 -6.06 12.46
CA GLN A 105 -2.46 -5.46 13.58
C GLN A 105 -3.98 -5.61 13.39
N GLU A 106 -4.49 -5.35 12.19
CA GLU A 106 -5.91 -5.50 11.89
C GLU A 106 -6.38 -6.97 12.01
N ASN A 107 -5.58 -7.91 11.49
CA ASN A 107 -5.89 -9.34 11.65
C ASN A 107 -5.89 -9.78 13.11
N MET A 108 -4.94 -9.31 13.92
CA MET A 108 -4.89 -9.56 15.35
C MET A 108 -6.09 -8.93 16.08
N TYR A 109 -6.49 -7.71 15.70
CA TYR A 109 -7.67 -7.07 16.26
C TYR A 109 -8.94 -7.89 15.97
N ARG A 110 -9.09 -8.40 14.74
CA ARG A 110 -10.21 -9.26 14.33
C ARG A 110 -10.22 -10.62 15.03
N SER A 111 -9.05 -11.27 15.16
CA SER A 111 -8.96 -12.54 15.87
C SER A 111 -9.32 -12.40 17.34
N ASN A 112 -8.92 -11.29 17.97
CA ASN A 112 -9.18 -11.04 19.39
C ASN A 112 -10.60 -10.52 19.64
N SER A 113 -11.18 -9.78 18.69
CA SER A 113 -12.57 -9.29 18.74
C SER A 113 -13.60 -10.33 18.27
N GLY A 114 -13.16 -11.51 17.83
CA GLY A 114 -14.00 -12.67 17.50
C GLY A 114 -14.87 -13.24 18.64
N GLY A 115 -14.85 -12.62 19.82
CA GLY A 115 -15.83 -12.84 20.90
C GLY A 115 -16.81 -11.68 21.16
N LYS A 116 -16.61 -10.50 20.57
CA LYS A 116 -17.46 -9.31 20.76
C LYS A 116 -17.44 -8.39 19.53
N SER A 117 -18.12 -8.77 18.47
CA SER A 117 -18.60 -7.80 17.49
C SER A 117 -20.00 -8.21 17.03
N SER A 118 -20.96 -8.06 17.94
CA SER A 118 -22.34 -7.81 17.56
C SER A 118 -22.34 -6.56 16.68
N SER A 119 -22.92 -6.71 15.50
CA SER A 119 -23.27 -5.68 14.56
C SER A 119 -23.62 -4.33 15.22
N LEU A 120 -22.76 -3.32 15.03
CA LEU A 120 -23.22 -1.94 15.08
C LEU A 120 -23.93 -1.64 13.76
N GLN A 121 -25.12 -2.26 13.60
CA GLN A 121 -26.15 -1.74 12.72
C GLN A 121 -26.61 -0.42 13.33
N LYS A 122 -26.19 0.69 12.70
CA LYS A 122 -26.76 2.01 12.97
C LYS A 122 -28.12 2.07 12.27
N THR A 123 -29.14 1.46 12.86
CA THR A 123 -30.54 1.67 12.47
C THR A 123 -31.02 2.98 13.09
N ASN A 124 -30.96 4.06 12.32
CA ASN A 124 -31.75 5.25 12.63
C ASN A 124 -33.20 4.98 12.19
N ALA A 125 -33.97 4.31 13.05
CA ALA A 125 -35.43 4.27 12.99
C ALA A 125 -35.97 5.11 14.15
N ALA A 126 -36.39 6.34 13.85
CA ALA A 126 -37.18 7.15 14.78
C ALA A 126 -38.67 6.78 14.60
N PRO A 127 -39.44 6.56 15.68
CA PRO A 127 -40.85 6.23 15.58
C PRO A 127 -41.69 7.47 15.29
N VAL A 128 -42.56 7.32 14.30
CA VAL A 128 -43.81 8.08 14.11
C VAL A 128 -44.76 7.74 15.25
N GLU A 129 -45.47 8.74 15.81
CA GLU A 129 -46.91 8.85 16.19
C GLU A 129 -47.05 10.14 17.05
N GLY A 130 -48.00 11.07 16.96
CA GLY A 130 -49.22 11.23 16.16
C GLY A 130 -49.86 12.61 16.48
N GLU A 131 -50.48 13.20 15.45
CA GLU A 131 -51.66 14.08 15.37
C GLU A 131 -51.99 15.16 16.43
N SER A 132 -52.19 16.41 15.96
CA SER A 132 -53.53 17.06 16.01
C SER A 132 -53.65 18.32 15.13
N ASN A 133 -54.64 18.25 14.23
CA ASN A 133 -55.46 19.28 13.57
C ASN A 133 -55.17 20.78 13.74
N GLY A 134 -55.22 21.51 12.61
CA GLY A 134 -55.57 22.93 12.63
C GLY A 134 -55.28 23.72 11.35
N ALA A 135 -56.20 23.62 10.38
CA ALA A 135 -56.61 24.65 9.41
C ALA A 135 -55.62 25.72 8.90
N GLY A 136 -55.53 25.87 7.56
CA GLY A 136 -55.36 27.20 6.97
C GLY A 136 -54.57 27.29 5.67
N ASN A 137 -55.31 27.25 4.57
CA ASN A 137 -55.07 27.94 3.29
C ASN A 137 -53.84 27.61 2.41
N SER A 138 -54.17 26.91 1.34
CA SER A 138 -53.72 27.17 -0.04
C SER A 138 -53.80 28.66 -0.39
N ILE A 139 -52.74 29.22 -0.98
CA ILE A 139 -52.80 30.08 -2.18
C ILE A 139 -51.57 29.80 -3.06
N TYR A 140 -51.83 29.78 -4.36
CA TYR A 140 -51.07 29.32 -5.51
C TYR A 140 -50.03 30.32 -6.07
N LEU A 141 -49.15 29.75 -6.91
CA LEU A 141 -48.42 30.31 -8.08
C LEU A 141 -47.29 31.30 -7.82
#